data_AF-A0A6S7GJS4-F1
#
_entry.id   AF-A0A6S7GJS4-F1
#
_cell.length_a   1.000
_cell.length_b   1.000
_cell.length_c   1.000
_cell.angle_alpha   90.00
_cell.angle_beta   90.00
_cell.angle_gamma   90.00
#
_symmetry.space_group_name_H-M   'P 1'
#
loop_
_entity.id
_entity.type
_entity.pdbx_description
1 polymer ?
#
loop_
_entity_poly.entity_id
_entity_poly.type
_entity_poly.pdbx_seq_one_letter_code
_entity_poly.pdbx_strand_id
1 'polypeptide(L)'
;MAVAIGLRETYVALIYILFCVYNGEGNQTSSPQYCPYFQNRAPSPQPTLENCTWYKEKACCLNEELAIIFSNLLPMAGADEKCLEALNHLYCYVCSPEQSNFFTRDMLTVCEESCDVIHAKCANALLKGVPWRELYSNGTEFCAARKFRTEKAEAGQCFDFTKVLKSFAMSVRTSVVVLLCCGLYLAIHGYLHILCIF
;
A
#
# COMPACT_ATOMS: atom_id res chain seq x y z
N MET A 1 -21.84 28.20 -41.04
CA MET A 1 -21.35 26.81 -41.24
C MET A 1 -20.19 26.59 -40.26
N ALA A 2 -20.47 26.16 -39.03
CA ALA A 2 -19.45 26.00 -37.98
C ALA A 2 -19.72 24.74 -37.15
N VAL A 3 -20.05 23.63 -37.82
CA VAL A 3 -20.33 22.33 -37.19
C VAL A 3 -19.46 21.27 -37.85
N ALA A 4 -18.14 21.38 -37.70
CA ALA A 4 -17.22 20.35 -38.23
C ALA A 4 -15.87 20.27 -37.49
N ILE A 5 -15.69 20.95 -36.35
CA ILE A 5 -14.41 20.96 -35.62
C ILE A 5 -14.46 20.07 -34.35
N GLY A 6 -15.66 19.63 -33.90
CA GLY A 6 -15.82 18.96 -32.61
C GLY A 6 -15.70 17.42 -32.58
N LEU A 7 -15.85 16.72 -33.70
CA LEU A 7 -15.91 15.24 -33.71
C LEU A 7 -14.53 14.57 -33.77
N ARG A 8 -13.56 15.21 -34.42
CA ARG A 8 -12.21 14.65 -34.58
C ARG A 8 -11.40 14.73 -33.28
N GLU A 9 -11.44 15.88 -32.62
CA GLU A 9 -10.71 16.12 -31.38
C GLU A 9 -11.29 15.34 -30.19
N THR A 10 -12.62 15.16 -30.14
CA THR A 10 -13.27 14.32 -29.11
C THR A 10 -12.96 12.83 -29.30
N TYR A 11 -12.90 12.35 -30.54
CA TYR A 11 -12.55 10.97 -30.85
C TYR A 11 -11.09 10.65 -30.50
N VAL A 12 -10.16 11.58 -30.78
CA VAL A 12 -8.75 11.44 -30.37
C VAL A 12 -8.61 11.42 -28.85
N ALA A 13 -9.32 12.29 -28.13
CA ALA A 13 -9.30 12.31 -26.67
C ALA A 13 -9.83 11.00 -26.05
N LEU A 14 -10.93 10.44 -26.59
CA LEU A 14 -11.47 9.15 -26.14
C LEU A 14 -10.51 7.99 -26.39
N ILE A 15 -9.84 7.97 -27.55
CA ILE A 15 -8.83 6.95 -27.86
C ILE A 15 -7.64 7.05 -26.91
N TYR A 16 -7.15 8.26 -26.62
CA TYR A 16 -6.06 8.46 -25.68
C TYR A 16 -6.42 8.02 -24.25
N ILE A 17 -7.65 8.30 -23.80
CA ILE A 17 -8.14 7.84 -22.49
C ILE A 17 -8.22 6.31 -22.46
N LEU A 18 -8.79 5.68 -23.49
CA LEU A 18 -8.85 4.22 -23.61
C LEU A 18 -7.45 3.59 -23.65
N PHE A 19 -6.51 4.21 -24.36
CA PHE A 19 -5.13 3.73 -24.45
C PHE A 19 -4.41 3.86 -23.09
N CYS A 20 -4.62 4.94 -22.35
CA CYS A 20 -4.06 5.10 -21.00
C CYS A 20 -4.66 4.11 -19.99
N VAL A 21 -5.96 3.80 -20.09
CA VAL A 21 -6.61 2.78 -19.25
C VAL A 21 -6.10 1.37 -19.60
N TYR A 22 -5.91 1.08 -20.89
CA TYR A 22 -5.49 -0.26 -21.35
C TYR A 22 -4.01 -0.56 -21.06
N ASN A 23 -3.12 0.43 -21.12
CA ASN A 23 -1.68 0.23 -20.92
C ASN A 23 -1.24 0.35 -19.45
N GLY A 24 -2.18 0.40 -18.50
CA GLY A 24 -1.89 0.46 -17.06
C GLY A 24 -1.46 -0.87 -16.42
N GLU A 25 -1.58 -1.99 -17.14
CA GLU A 25 -1.14 -3.29 -16.62
C GLU A 25 0.34 -3.49 -16.89
N GLY A 26 1.16 -3.03 -15.93
CA GLY A 26 2.56 -3.41 -15.84
C GLY A 26 2.69 -4.92 -15.85
N ASN A 27 3.51 -5.43 -16.76
CA ASN A 27 3.81 -6.85 -16.96
C ASN A 27 4.48 -7.43 -15.70
N GLN A 28 3.69 -7.89 -14.74
CA GLN A 28 4.19 -8.62 -13.57
C GLN A 28 4.51 -10.05 -14.01
N THR A 29 5.80 -10.35 -14.11
CA THR A 29 6.29 -11.72 -14.11
C THR A 29 5.85 -12.35 -12.79
N SER A 30 4.80 -13.16 -12.82
CA SER A 30 4.20 -13.74 -11.62
C SER A 30 5.17 -14.74 -11.00
N SER A 31 5.94 -14.25 -10.03
CA SER A 31 6.68 -15.11 -9.10
C SER A 31 5.69 -16.10 -8.46
N PRO A 32 6.04 -17.38 -8.31
CA PRO A 32 5.15 -18.34 -7.68
C PRO A 32 4.78 -17.85 -6.28
N GLN A 33 3.47 -17.68 -6.06
CA GLN A 33 2.92 -17.20 -4.81
C GLN A 33 2.77 -18.36 -3.84
N TYR A 34 3.63 -18.41 -2.85
CA TYR A 34 3.61 -19.37 -1.75
C TYR A 34 4.03 -18.67 -0.46
N CYS A 35 3.70 -19.30 0.67
CA CYS A 35 3.87 -18.73 1.99
C CYS A 35 5.01 -19.42 2.76
N PRO A 36 6.29 -19.06 2.55
CA PRO A 36 7.41 -19.72 3.21
C PRO A 36 7.36 -19.63 4.75
N TYR A 37 6.77 -18.59 5.34
CA TYR A 37 6.54 -18.51 6.78
C TYR A 37 5.64 -19.64 7.30
N PHE A 38 4.68 -20.08 6.48
CA PHE A 38 3.72 -21.15 6.77
C PHE A 38 4.02 -22.41 5.96
N GLN A 39 5.29 -22.82 5.93
CA GLN A 39 5.73 -24.08 5.29
C GLN A 39 5.34 -24.19 3.81
N ASN A 40 5.42 -23.08 3.08
CA ASN A 40 5.08 -22.96 1.66
C ASN A 40 3.60 -23.27 1.34
N ARG A 41 2.69 -23.06 2.30
CA ARG A 41 1.24 -23.09 2.06
C ARG A 41 0.88 -22.12 0.92
N ALA A 42 -0.12 -22.46 0.12
CA ALA A 42 -0.64 -21.55 -0.90
C ALA A 42 -1.49 -20.44 -0.24
N PRO A 43 -1.40 -19.19 -0.70
CA PRO A 43 -2.31 -18.14 -0.23
C PRO A 43 -3.76 -18.48 -0.56
N SER A 44 -4.69 -18.17 0.35
CA SER A 44 -6.12 -18.43 0.18
C SER A 44 -6.99 -17.27 0.70
N PRO A 45 -8.26 -17.15 0.28
CA PRO A 45 -9.17 -16.13 0.81
C PRO A 45 -9.45 -16.35 2.30
N GLN A 46 -9.44 -15.27 3.07
CA GLN A 46 -9.65 -15.26 4.52
C GLN A 46 -10.58 -14.12 4.93
N PRO A 47 -11.91 -14.25 4.71
CA PRO A 47 -12.86 -13.15 4.92
C PRO A 47 -12.99 -12.72 6.40
N THR A 48 -12.63 -13.62 7.31
CA THR A 48 -12.70 -13.46 8.77
C THR A 48 -11.48 -12.78 9.37
N LEU A 49 -10.48 -12.36 8.58
CA LEU A 49 -9.33 -11.60 9.10
C LEU A 49 -9.79 -10.31 9.77
N GLU A 50 -9.53 -10.19 11.07
CA GLU A 50 -9.84 -8.97 11.84
C GLU A 50 -8.69 -7.96 11.71
N ASN A 51 -7.45 -8.44 11.68
CA ASN A 51 -6.25 -7.67 11.42
C ASN A 51 -5.72 -7.94 9.99
N CYS A 52 -4.94 -7.01 9.44
CA CYS A 52 -4.37 -7.14 8.08
C CYS A 52 -5.46 -7.31 7.00
N THR A 53 -6.56 -6.58 7.12
CA THR A 53 -7.80 -6.77 6.36
C THR A 53 -7.65 -6.58 4.85
N TRP A 54 -6.61 -5.88 4.40
CA TRP A 54 -6.30 -5.71 2.98
C TRP A 54 -5.81 -7.00 2.30
N TYR A 55 -5.53 -8.07 3.05
CA TYR A 55 -5.22 -9.38 2.50
C TYR A 55 -6.41 -10.35 2.46
N LYS A 56 -7.62 -9.93 2.84
CA LYS A 56 -8.81 -10.81 2.91
C LYS A 56 -9.09 -11.63 1.65
N GLU A 57 -8.87 -11.05 0.48
CA GLU A 57 -9.13 -11.72 -0.80
C GLU A 57 -8.10 -12.83 -1.09
N LYS A 58 -6.87 -12.66 -0.59
CA LYS A 58 -5.77 -13.60 -0.81
C LYS A 58 -4.68 -13.40 0.26
N ALA A 59 -4.71 -14.24 1.29
CA ALA A 59 -3.80 -14.16 2.43
C ALA A 59 -2.99 -15.44 2.61
N CYS A 60 -1.78 -15.28 3.14
CA CYS A 60 -0.97 -16.39 3.63
C CYS A 60 -1.32 -16.82 5.06
N CYS A 61 -1.87 -15.90 5.87
CA CYS A 61 -2.11 -16.10 7.30
C CYS A 61 -3.59 -16.46 7.59
N LEU A 62 -3.84 -17.05 8.75
CA LEU A 62 -5.16 -17.26 9.34
C LEU A 62 -5.38 -16.30 10.53
N ASN A 63 -6.63 -16.07 10.92
CA ASN A 63 -6.95 -15.14 12.01
C ASN A 63 -6.37 -15.61 13.35
N GLU A 64 -6.35 -16.93 13.59
CA GLU A 64 -5.79 -17.55 14.81
C GLU A 64 -4.26 -17.40 14.87
N GLU A 65 -3.59 -17.48 13.71
CA GLU A 65 -2.14 -17.27 13.60
C GLU A 65 -1.79 -15.81 13.91
N LEU A 66 -2.62 -14.87 13.48
CA LEU A 66 -2.44 -13.45 13.78
C LEU A 66 -2.56 -13.16 15.28
N ALA A 67 -3.51 -13.76 15.99
CA ALA A 67 -3.64 -13.56 17.43
C ALA A 67 -2.33 -13.84 18.19
N ILE A 68 -1.61 -14.90 17.78
CA ILE A 68 -0.30 -15.27 18.37
C ILE A 68 0.75 -14.22 17.99
N ILE A 69 0.81 -13.80 16.72
CA ILE A 69 1.81 -12.85 16.23
C ILE A 69 1.64 -11.47 16.89
N PHE A 70 0.40 -10.96 16.92
CA PHE A 70 0.07 -9.66 17.49
C PHE A 70 0.10 -9.65 19.03
N SER A 71 -0.01 -10.79 19.72
CA SER A 71 0.17 -10.83 21.18
C SER A 71 1.55 -10.35 21.62
N ASN A 72 2.57 -10.46 20.76
CA ASN A 72 3.92 -9.97 21.01
C ASN A 72 4.10 -8.46 20.76
N LEU A 73 3.08 -7.79 20.22
CA LEU A 73 3.06 -6.35 19.92
C LEU A 73 2.47 -5.50 21.05
N LEU A 74 2.40 -6.03 22.27
CA LEU A 74 1.85 -5.36 23.47
C LEU A 74 2.04 -3.83 23.43
N PRO A 75 0.97 -3.05 23.66
CA PRO A 75 1.01 -1.60 23.47
C PRO A 75 2.14 -1.00 24.30
N MET A 76 3.10 -0.39 23.59
CA MET A 76 4.24 0.28 24.21
C MET A 76 3.73 1.55 24.89
N ALA A 77 4.14 1.78 26.15
CA ALA A 77 3.76 2.99 26.86
C ALA A 77 4.20 4.24 26.07
N GLY A 78 3.29 5.18 25.85
CA GLY A 78 3.57 6.40 25.07
C GLY A 78 3.62 6.21 23.55
N ALA A 79 3.33 5.02 23.01
CA ALA A 79 3.09 4.88 21.57
C ALA A 79 1.78 5.56 21.18
N ASP A 80 1.85 6.44 20.19
CA ASP A 80 0.66 7.01 19.57
C ASP A 80 0.02 6.03 18.57
N GLU A 81 -1.18 6.35 18.12
CA GLU A 81 -1.92 5.54 17.15
C GLU A 81 -1.11 5.29 15.87
N LYS A 82 -0.31 6.27 15.43
CA LYS A 82 0.48 6.19 14.20
C LYS A 82 1.65 5.23 14.32
N CYS A 83 2.29 5.17 15.49
CA CYS A 83 3.33 4.18 15.77
C CYS A 83 2.76 2.77 15.79
N LEU A 84 1.63 2.57 16.49
CA LEU A 84 0.96 1.28 16.55
C LEU A 84 0.49 0.82 15.16
N GLU A 85 -0.07 1.74 14.38
CA GLU A 85 -0.47 1.49 12.99
C GLU A 85 0.72 1.08 12.12
N ALA A 86 1.86 1.80 12.19
CA ALA A 86 3.05 1.47 11.41
C ALA A 86 3.62 0.09 11.79
N LEU A 87 3.64 -0.24 13.08
CA LEU A 87 4.03 -1.57 13.55
C LEU A 87 3.05 -2.64 13.08
N ASN A 88 1.75 -2.42 13.19
CA ASN A 88 0.74 -3.38 12.73
C ASN A 88 0.91 -3.68 11.24
N HIS A 89 1.12 -2.66 10.41
CA HIS A 89 1.40 -2.83 8.99
C HIS A 89 2.67 -3.64 8.72
N LEU A 90 3.74 -3.43 9.49
CA LEU A 90 4.95 -4.24 9.38
C LEU A 90 4.64 -5.72 9.60
N TYR A 91 3.92 -6.07 10.68
CA TYR A 91 3.67 -7.47 11.03
C TYR A 91 2.72 -8.20 10.09
N CYS A 92 1.92 -7.46 9.32
CA CYS A 92 1.09 -8.04 8.27
C CYS A 92 1.89 -8.66 7.10
N TYR A 93 3.22 -8.56 7.08
CA TYR A 93 4.07 -9.29 6.12
C TYR A 93 3.77 -10.79 6.07
N VAL A 94 3.36 -11.38 7.20
CA VAL A 94 3.00 -12.80 7.30
C VAL A 94 1.77 -13.15 6.44
N CYS A 95 0.90 -12.18 6.20
CA CYS A 95 -0.34 -12.37 5.43
C CYS A 95 -0.17 -12.12 3.94
N SER A 96 0.92 -11.49 3.49
CA SER A 96 1.10 -11.12 2.10
C SER A 96 1.11 -12.34 1.16
N PRO A 97 0.34 -12.34 0.06
CA PRO A 97 0.38 -13.43 -0.91
C PRO A 97 1.69 -13.51 -1.70
N GLU A 98 2.49 -12.44 -1.66
CA GLU A 98 3.80 -12.33 -2.31
C GLU A 98 4.96 -12.59 -1.34
N GLN A 99 4.69 -13.29 -0.23
CA GLN A 99 5.67 -13.54 0.84
C GLN A 99 6.98 -14.15 0.34
N SER A 100 6.93 -15.00 -0.69
CA SER A 100 8.10 -15.59 -1.35
C SER A 100 9.09 -14.57 -1.92
N ASN A 101 8.68 -13.33 -2.18
CA ASN A 101 9.53 -12.29 -2.76
C ASN A 101 10.47 -11.63 -1.74
N PHE A 102 10.14 -11.70 -0.45
CA PHE A 102 10.85 -10.97 0.60
C PHE A 102 11.06 -11.76 1.90
N PHE A 103 10.57 -13.01 1.97
CA PHE A 103 10.78 -13.89 3.10
C PHE A 103 11.49 -15.16 2.65
N THR A 104 12.75 -15.32 3.05
CA THR A 104 13.61 -16.42 2.59
C THR A 104 14.49 -16.90 3.73
N ARG A 105 14.63 -18.24 3.88
CA ARG A 105 15.43 -18.87 4.95
C ARG A 105 15.07 -18.34 6.34
N ASP A 106 13.77 -18.30 6.64
CA ASP A 106 13.21 -17.84 7.91
C ASP A 106 13.59 -16.39 8.28
N MET A 107 13.89 -15.57 7.28
CA MET A 107 14.33 -14.19 7.45
C MET A 107 13.52 -13.27 6.54
N LEU A 108 12.94 -12.24 7.15
CA LEU A 108 12.23 -11.17 6.45
C LEU A 108 13.22 -10.12 5.95
N THR A 109 13.09 -9.73 4.69
CA THR A 109 13.71 -8.53 4.12
C THR A 109 12.67 -7.41 4.10
N VAL A 110 12.92 -6.31 4.79
CA VAL A 110 12.05 -5.12 4.87
C VAL A 110 12.71 -3.99 4.08
N CYS A 111 11.91 -3.16 3.41
CA CYS A 111 12.48 -2.01 2.73
C CYS A 111 12.95 -0.95 3.75
N GLU A 112 14.10 -0.33 3.54
CA GLU A 112 14.68 0.69 4.43
C GLU A 112 13.67 1.81 4.75
N GLU A 113 12.91 2.25 3.76
CA GLU A 113 11.91 3.31 3.87
C GLU A 113 10.76 2.92 4.82
N SER A 114 10.39 1.64 4.82
CA SER A 114 9.39 1.10 5.76
C SER A 114 9.93 1.11 7.18
N CYS A 115 11.20 0.76 7.38
CA CYS A 115 11.87 0.82 8.67
C CYS A 115 11.96 2.27 9.20
N ASP A 116 12.31 3.21 8.34
CA ASP A 116 12.43 4.64 8.69
C ASP A 116 11.08 5.26 9.05
N VAL A 117 9.99 4.86 8.37
CA VAL A 117 8.63 5.29 8.74
C VAL A 117 8.30 4.87 10.17
N ILE A 118 8.61 3.63 10.56
CA ILE A 118 8.35 3.14 11.92
C ILE A 118 9.17 3.94 12.92
N HIS A 119 10.47 4.12 12.67
CA HIS A 119 11.34 4.88 13.56
C HIS A 119 10.85 6.31 13.78
N ALA A 120 10.47 7.00 12.70
CA ALA A 120 9.93 8.35 12.78
C ALA A 120 8.61 8.42 13.55
N LYS A 121 7.69 7.47 13.36
CA LYS A 121 6.41 7.44 14.08
C LYS A 121 6.57 7.04 15.55
N CYS A 122 7.47 6.11 15.84
CA CYS A 122 7.64 5.54 17.17
C CYS A 122 8.67 6.28 18.04
N ALA A 123 9.30 7.36 17.56
CA ALA A 123 10.40 8.05 18.24
C ALA A 123 10.15 8.41 19.72
N ASN A 124 8.90 8.70 20.09
CA ASN A 124 8.50 9.05 21.47
C ASN A 124 7.94 7.88 22.29
N ALA A 125 7.76 6.71 21.69
CA ALA A 125 7.28 5.52 22.39
C ALA A 125 8.35 4.99 23.36
N LEU A 126 7.91 4.41 24.47
CA LEU A 126 8.79 3.78 25.45
C LEU A 126 8.78 2.26 25.23
N LEU A 127 9.93 1.72 24.84
CA LEU A 127 10.14 0.28 24.80
C LEU A 127 10.86 -0.16 26.07
N LYS A 128 10.17 -0.90 26.93
CA LYS A 128 10.67 -1.32 28.26
C LYS A 128 11.15 -0.14 29.13
N GLY A 129 10.48 1.01 29.02
CA GLY A 129 10.78 2.22 29.78
C GLY A 129 11.86 3.12 29.19
N VAL A 130 12.49 2.74 28.07
CA VAL A 130 13.49 3.56 27.36
C VAL A 130 12.87 4.17 26.11
N PRO A 131 13.05 5.47 25.84
CA PRO A 131 12.59 6.09 24.60
C PRO A 131 13.15 5.40 23.35
N TRP A 132 12.29 5.16 22.37
CA TRP A 132 12.63 4.47 21.13
C TRP A 132 13.83 5.09 20.42
N ARG A 133 13.86 6.43 20.33
CA ARG A 133 14.95 7.20 19.71
C ARG A 133 16.31 7.04 20.40
N GLU A 134 16.33 6.59 21.66
CA GLU A 134 17.57 6.34 22.41
C GLU A 134 18.04 4.89 22.21
N LEU A 135 17.13 3.98 21.84
CA LEU A 135 17.45 2.59 21.55
C LEU A 135 17.93 2.38 20.12
N TYR A 136 17.44 3.18 19.18
CA TYR A 136 17.73 3.06 17.76
C TYR A 136 18.00 4.45 17.16
N SER A 137 19.11 4.58 16.44
CA SER A 137 19.53 5.81 15.79
C SER A 137 18.74 6.09 14.50
N ASN A 138 18.26 5.03 13.82
CA ASN A 138 17.47 5.09 12.59
C ASN A 138 16.58 3.85 12.43
N GLY A 139 15.78 3.81 11.36
CA GLY A 139 14.89 2.68 11.06
C GLY A 139 15.64 1.38 10.81
N THR A 140 16.74 1.43 10.06
CA THR A 140 17.55 0.26 9.73
C THR A 140 18.07 -0.44 10.99
N GLU A 141 18.52 0.31 11.99
CA GLU A 141 18.98 -0.24 13.28
C GLU A 141 17.84 -0.95 14.03
N PHE A 142 16.64 -0.38 14.03
CA PHE A 142 15.45 -1.04 14.57
C PHE A 142 15.14 -2.36 13.85
N CYS A 143 15.10 -2.35 12.51
CA CYS A 143 14.82 -3.56 11.72
C CYS A 143 15.89 -4.63 11.93
N ALA A 144 17.18 -4.24 11.99
CA ALA A 144 18.28 -5.13 12.29
C ALA A 144 18.20 -5.73 13.71
N ALA A 145 17.79 -4.93 14.71
CA ALA A 145 17.56 -5.41 16.08
C ALA A 145 16.44 -6.47 16.16
N ARG A 146 15.51 -6.45 15.20
CA ARG A 146 14.48 -7.49 15.02
C ARG A 146 14.94 -8.69 14.19
N LYS A 147 16.23 -8.74 13.80
CA LYS A 147 16.84 -9.75 12.91
C LYS A 147 16.25 -9.76 11.50
N PHE A 148 15.73 -8.63 11.05
CA PHE A 148 15.31 -8.46 9.66
C PHE A 148 16.51 -8.03 8.81
N ARG A 149 16.49 -8.44 7.54
CA ARG A 149 17.32 -7.82 6.51
C ARG A 149 16.67 -6.54 6.04
N THR A 150 17.50 -5.61 5.61
CA THR A 150 17.05 -4.34 5.05
C THR A 150 17.65 -4.16 3.68
N GLU A 151 16.81 -3.81 2.72
CA GLU A 151 17.22 -3.44 1.37
C GLU A 151 16.46 -2.20 0.95
N LYS A 152 16.95 -1.49 -0.07
CA LYS A 152 16.22 -0.34 -0.59
C LYS A 152 15.02 -0.78 -1.42
N ALA A 153 13.96 0.02 -1.44
CA ALA A 153 12.77 -0.28 -2.22
C ALA A 153 13.05 -0.47 -3.73
N GLU A 154 14.09 0.16 -4.28
CA GLU A 154 14.44 0.03 -5.71
C GLU A 154 14.98 -1.35 -6.08
N ALA A 155 15.47 -2.14 -5.11
CA ALA A 155 15.92 -3.51 -5.34
C ALA A 155 14.75 -4.46 -5.63
N GLY A 156 13.53 -4.12 -5.21
CA GLY A 156 12.30 -4.86 -5.51
C GLY A 156 12.10 -6.17 -4.75
N GLN A 157 13.01 -6.55 -3.84
CA GLN A 157 12.99 -7.83 -3.11
C GLN A 157 12.79 -7.64 -1.59
N CYS A 158 12.03 -6.61 -1.20
CA CYS A 158 11.78 -6.28 0.19
C CYS A 158 10.30 -5.98 0.45
N PHE A 159 9.86 -6.22 1.67
CA PHE A 159 8.51 -5.90 2.10
C PHE A 159 8.36 -4.38 2.31
N ASP A 160 7.45 -3.77 1.55
CA ASP A 160 7.17 -2.33 1.59
C ASP A 160 5.71 -2.07 1.94
N PHE A 161 5.43 -1.76 3.21
CA PHE A 161 4.08 -1.36 3.61
C PHE A 161 3.78 0.11 3.30
N THR A 162 4.77 0.93 2.92
CA THR A 162 4.51 2.32 2.52
C THR A 162 3.69 2.40 1.24
N LYS A 163 3.79 1.39 0.36
CA LYS A 163 2.92 1.24 -0.81
C LYS A 163 1.46 1.06 -0.42
N VAL A 164 1.19 0.28 0.63
CA VAL A 164 -0.16 0.08 1.17
C VAL A 164 -0.72 1.43 1.64
N LEU A 165 0.05 2.16 2.47
CA LEU A 165 -0.33 3.49 2.97
C LEU A 165 -0.57 4.52 1.83
N LYS A 166 0.28 4.51 0.80
CA LYS A 166 0.16 5.42 -0.37
C LYS A 166 -1.02 5.07 -1.27
N SER A 167 -1.34 3.79 -1.42
CA SER A 167 -2.47 3.32 -2.24
C SER A 167 -3.80 3.85 -1.68
N PHE A 168 -3.98 3.82 -0.36
CA PHE A 168 -5.13 4.43 0.30
C PHE A 168 -5.19 5.96 0.12
N ALA A 169 -4.04 6.64 0.16
CA ALA A 169 -3.98 8.08 -0.08
C ALA A 169 -4.28 8.47 -1.55
N MET A 170 -3.94 7.61 -2.51
CA MET A 170 -4.21 7.81 -3.94
C MET A 170 -5.67 7.57 -4.30
N SER A 171 -6.35 6.62 -3.65
CA SER A 171 -7.76 6.31 -3.87
C SER A 171 -8.67 7.55 -3.71
N VAL A 172 -8.31 8.48 -2.82
CA VAL A 172 -9.06 9.73 -2.59
C VAL A 172 -8.85 10.75 -3.71
N ARG A 173 -7.71 10.75 -4.40
CA ARG A 173 -7.39 11.76 -5.44
C ARG A 173 -8.09 11.49 -6.76
N THR A 174 -8.26 10.22 -7.14
CA THR A 174 -8.87 9.84 -8.41
C THR A 174 -10.35 10.27 -8.47
N SER A 175 -11.07 10.16 -7.35
CA SER A 175 -12.47 10.61 -7.26
C SER A 175 -12.64 12.11 -7.44
N VAL A 176 -11.69 12.92 -6.94
CA VAL A 176 -11.75 14.40 -7.07
C VAL A 176 -11.47 14.84 -8.51
N VAL A 177 -10.50 14.21 -9.19
CA VAL A 177 -10.18 14.55 -10.59
C VAL A 177 -11.34 14.17 -11.52
N VAL A 178 -11.96 13.01 -11.33
CA VAL A 178 -13.14 12.59 -12.12
C VAL A 178 -14.32 13.55 -11.92
N LEU A 179 -14.58 13.99 -10.68
CA LEU A 179 -15.66 14.95 -10.40
C LEU A 179 -15.39 16.34 -11.00
N LEU A 180 -14.14 16.82 -10.96
CA LEU A 180 -13.75 18.08 -11.60
C LEU A 180 -13.84 18.01 -13.13
N CYS A 181 -13.43 16.89 -13.74
CA CYS A 181 -13.55 16.68 -15.18
C CYS A 181 -15.01 16.58 -15.64
N CYS A 182 -15.89 15.91 -14.87
CA CYS A 182 -17.33 15.89 -15.15
C CYS A 182 -17.99 17.28 -14.99
N GLY A 183 -17.60 18.04 -13.96
CA GLY A 183 -18.12 19.39 -13.72
C GLY A 183 -17.76 20.38 -14.82
N LEU A 184 -16.51 20.34 -15.30
CA LEU A 184 -16.06 21.15 -16.44
C LEU A 184 -16.77 20.76 -17.74
N TYR A 185 -16.99 19.47 -17.99
CA TYR A 185 -17.72 19.01 -19.18
C TYR A 185 -19.17 19.51 -19.20
N LEU A 186 -19.88 19.43 -18.08
CA LEU A 186 -21.26 19.94 -17.96
C LEU A 186 -21.32 21.46 -18.05
N ALA A 187 -20.33 22.18 -17.50
CA ALA A 187 -20.26 23.64 -17.61
C ALA A 187 -20.05 24.10 -19.07
N ILE A 188 -19.17 23.43 -19.81
CA ILE A 188 -18.89 23.73 -21.22
C ILE A 188 -20.11 23.39 -22.10
N HIS A 189 -20.75 22.24 -21.89
CA HIS A 189 -21.94 21.85 -22.66
C HIS A 189 -23.16 22.74 -22.33
N GLY A 190 -23.32 23.15 -21.07
CA GLY A 190 -24.36 24.09 -20.64
C GLY A 190 -24.19 25.50 -21.23
N TYR A 191 -22.94 26.00 -21.27
CA TYR A 191 -22.64 27.30 -21.87
C TYR A 191 -22.88 27.33 -23.39
N LEU A 192 -22.55 26.22 -24.08
CA LEU A 192 -22.74 26.10 -25.53
C LEU A 192 -24.23 26.03 -25.90
N HIS A 193 -25.07 25.45 -25.05
CA HIS A 193 -26.53 25.42 -25.25
C HIS A 193 -27.18 26.79 -25.07
N ILE A 194 -26.65 27.64 -24.17
CA ILE A 194 -27.16 29.00 -23.93
C ILE A 194 -26.74 29.96 -25.07
N LEU A 195 -25.54 29.79 -25.63
CA LEU A 195 -25.06 30.58 -26.77
C LEU A 195 -25.73 30.24 -28.11
N CYS A 196 -26.50 29.16 -28.20
CA CYS A 196 -27.28 28.79 -29.39
C CYS A 196 -28.76 29.23 -29.32
N ILE A 197 -29.20 29.90 -28.23
CA ILE A 197 -30.59 30.35 -28.04
C ILE A 197 -30.74 31.88 -28.22
N PHE A 198 -29.64 32.61 -28.47
CA PHE A 198 -29.65 34.04 -28.84
C PHE A 198 -29.21 34.25 -30.30
#